data_AF-A0A0F9LMY9-F1
#
_entry.id   AF-A0A0F9LMY9-F1
#
_cell.length_a   1.000
_cell.length_b   1.000
_cell.length_c   1.000
_cell.angle_alpha   90.00
_cell.angle_beta   90.00
_cell.angle_gamma   90.00
#
_symmetry.space_group_name_H-M   'P 1'
#
loop_
_entity.id
_entity.type
_entity.pdbx_description
1 polymer ?
#
loop_
_entity_poly.entity_id
_entity_poly.type
_entity_poly.pdbx_seq_one_letter_code
_entity_poly.pdbx_strand_id
1 'polypeptide(L)'
;MPHRKEISEILNLMEKTQNIRNIGFVGHIDHGKTTLSDSLLSEAGFLSPDLAGEARALDYLEEEQARGITMKSANISLYYEKSLEG
;
A
#
# COMPACT_ATOMS: atom_id res chain seq x y z
N MET A 1 -5.42 -10.29 11.85
CA MET A 1 -5.03 -11.42 10.95
C MET A 1 -4.98 -10.85 9.55
N PRO A 2 -3.94 -11.10 8.74
CA PRO A 2 -3.91 -10.58 7.37
C PRO A 2 -5.14 -11.13 6.64
N HIS A 3 -5.99 -10.25 6.14
CA HIS A 3 -7.20 -10.59 5.37
C HIS A 3 -6.82 -11.04 3.95
N ARG A 4 -5.95 -12.06 3.86
CA ARG A 4 -5.48 -12.59 2.59
C ARG A 4 -6.62 -13.33 1.92
N LYS A 5 -6.99 -12.89 0.72
CA LYS A 5 -7.97 -13.54 -0.14
C LYS A 5 -7.29 -14.56 -1.04
N GLU A 6 -7.99 -15.66 -1.31
CA GLU A 6 -7.58 -16.62 -2.31
C GLU A 6 -7.69 -16.01 -3.71
N ILE A 7 -6.91 -16.54 -4.67
CA ILE A 7 -6.87 -16.00 -6.04
C ILE A 7 -8.27 -15.99 -6.68
N SER A 8 -9.07 -17.04 -6.44
CA SER A 8 -10.44 -17.13 -6.94
C SER A 8 -11.35 -16.02 -6.40
N GLU A 9 -11.20 -15.65 -5.12
CA GLU A 9 -11.95 -14.55 -4.51
C GLU A 9 -11.53 -13.20 -5.10
N ILE A 10 -10.23 -13.00 -5.32
CA ILE A 10 -9.69 -11.78 -5.94
C ILE A 10 -10.28 -11.60 -7.34
N LEU A 11 -10.31 -12.65 -8.16
CA LEU A 11 -10.90 -12.59 -9.50
C LEU A 11 -12.37 -12.17 -9.46
N ASN A 12 -13.16 -12.73 -8.53
CA ASN A 12 -14.56 -12.33 -8.34
C ASN A 12 -14.72 -10.88 -7.85
N LEU A 13 -13.77 -10.38 -7.04
CA LEU A 13 -13.76 -8.99 -6.59
C LEU A 13 -13.41 -8.02 -7.72
N MET A 14 -12.52 -8.42 -8.64
CA MET A 14 -12.13 -7.60 -9.80
C MET A 14 -13.29 -7.32 -10.76
N GLU A 15 -14.31 -8.19 -10.80
CA GLU A 15 -15.54 -7.94 -11.57
C GLU A 15 -16.39 -6.79 -11.00
N LYS A 16 -16.29 -6.52 -9.70
CA LYS A 16 -17.06 -5.48 -8.99
C LYS A 16 -16.36 -4.12 -9.07
N THR A 17 -16.19 -3.61 -10.29
CA THR A 17 -15.40 -2.39 -10.57
C THR A 17 -15.83 -1.16 -9.77
N GLN A 18 -17.11 -1.04 -9.41
CA GLN A 18 -17.64 0.02 -8.54
C GLN A 18 -17.02 0.08 -7.13
N ASN A 19 -16.39 -1.00 -6.68
CA ASN A 19 -15.71 -1.10 -5.38
C ASN A 19 -14.19 -0.90 -5.48
N ILE A 20 -13.64 -0.81 -6.70
CA ILE A 20 -12.20 -0.61 -6.90
C ILE A 20 -11.87 0.87 -6.77
N ARG A 21 -10.77 1.18 -6.06
CA ARG A 21 -10.26 2.54 -5.90
C ARG A 21 -8.80 2.57 -6.35
N ASN A 22 -8.55 3.23 -7.48
CA ASN A 22 -7.19 3.52 -7.92
C ASN A 22 -6.75 4.81 -7.26
N ILE A 23 -5.76 4.71 -6.36
CA ILE A 23 -5.25 5.84 -5.58
C ILE A 23 -3.76 5.98 -5.89
N GLY A 24 -3.30 7.21 -6.08
CA GLY A 24 -1.89 7.54 -6.24
C GLY A 24 -1.49 8.68 -5.30
N PHE A 25 -0.29 8.59 -4.75
CA PHE A 25 0.27 9.65 -3.89
C PHE A 25 1.20 10.53 -4.72
N VAL A 26 0.91 11.83 -4.72
CA VAL A 26 1.70 12.85 -5.44
C VAL A 26 2.02 13.97 -4.48
N GLY A 27 3.25 14.48 -4.52
CA GLY A 27 3.70 15.54 -3.64
C GLY A 27 5.21 15.72 -3.67
N HIS A 28 5.68 16.81 -3.07
CA HIS A 28 7.10 17.17 -3.05
C HIS A 28 7.94 16.16 -2.22
N ILE A 29 9.26 16.18 -2.41
CA ILE A 29 10.21 15.40 -1.59
C ILE A 29 9.98 15.73 -0.10
N ASP A 30 10.19 14.75 0.78
CA ASP A 30 10.00 14.86 2.23
C ASP A 30 8.57 15.17 2.73
N HIS A 31 7.55 15.01 1.88
CA HIS A 31 6.14 15.16 2.29
C HIS A 31 5.49 13.86 2.79
N GLY A 32 6.27 12.86 3.20
CA GLY A 32 5.76 11.65 3.85
C GLY A 32 4.94 10.69 2.97
N LYS A 33 5.07 10.76 1.64
CA LYS A 33 4.35 9.87 0.70
C LYS A 33 4.66 8.40 0.95
N THR A 34 5.94 8.05 1.02
CA THR A 34 6.38 6.67 1.27
C THR A 34 6.00 6.20 2.68
N THR A 35 6.08 7.10 3.67
CA THR A 35 5.61 6.82 5.03
C THR A 35 4.12 6.50 5.06
N LEU A 36 3.29 7.23 4.29
CA LEU A 36 1.86 6.95 4.18
C LEU A 36 1.59 5.59 3.53
N SER A 37 2.31 5.25 2.45
CA SER A 37 2.16 3.92 1.83
C SER A 37 2.58 2.79 2.74
N ASP A 38 3.64 2.96 3.53
CA ASP A 38 4.09 1.96 4.51
C ASP A 38 3.06 1.76 5.63
N SER A 39 2.44 2.84 6.11
CA SER A 39 1.34 2.76 7.08
C SER A 39 0.15 1.95 6.54
N LEU A 40 -0.20 2.13 5.26
CA LEU A 40 -1.25 1.35 4.61
C LEU A 40 -0.87 -0.13 4.45
N LEU A 41 0.39 -0.41 4.10
CA LEU A 41 0.91 -1.78 4.06
C LEU A 41 0.89 -2.43 5.44
N SER A 42 1.19 -1.66 6.48
CA SER A 42 1.17 -2.16 7.84
C SER A 42 -0.24 -2.50 8.31
N GLU A 43 -1.20 -1.61 8.05
CA GLU A 43 -2.61 -1.86 8.36
C GLU A 43 -3.11 -3.13 7.66
N ALA A 44 -2.78 -3.28 6.36
CA ALA A 44 -3.17 -4.45 5.59
C ALA A 44 -2.44 -5.74 5.99
N GLY A 45 -1.48 -5.67 6.93
CA GLY A 45 -0.72 -6.80 7.44
C GLY A 45 0.41 -7.27 6.52
N PHE A 46 0.83 -6.46 5.56
CA PHE A 46 1.98 -6.73 4.68
C PHE A 46 3.31 -6.24 5.27
N LEU A 47 3.27 -5.28 6.19
CA LEU A 47 4.45 -4.72 6.85
C LEU A 47 4.27 -4.72 8.38
N SER A 48 5.33 -4.99 9.13
CA SER A 48 5.26 -4.85 10.59
C SER A 48 5.04 -3.38 10.96
N PRO A 49 4.18 -3.05 11.93
CA PRO A 49 4.03 -1.67 12.43
C PRO A 49 5.36 -1.03 12.83
N ASP A 50 6.27 -1.82 13.42
CA ASP A 50 7.59 -1.34 13.84
C ASP A 50 8.51 -0.96 12.66
N LEU A 51 8.21 -1.47 11.47
CA LEU A 51 8.97 -1.19 10.24
C LEU A 51 8.29 -0.15 9.36
N ALA A 52 7.08 0.29 9.71
CA ALA A 52 6.31 1.23 8.91
C ALA A 52 6.97 2.61 8.89
N GLY A 53 7.33 3.09 7.69
CA GLY A 53 7.97 4.39 7.48
C GLY A 53 9.50 4.31 7.42
N GLU A 54 10.09 3.27 8.00
CA GLU A 54 11.53 2.97 7.89
C GLU A 54 11.82 2.06 6.69
N ALA A 55 10.98 1.04 6.47
CA ALA A 55 11.18 0.06 5.42
C ALA A 55 11.09 0.65 4.01
N ARG A 56 10.25 1.67 3.82
CA ARG A 56 9.98 2.31 2.52
C ARG A 56 9.71 1.26 1.45
N ALA A 57 8.77 0.35 1.73
CA ALA A 57 8.67 -0.94 1.06
C ALA A 57 8.40 -0.83 -0.45
N LEU A 58 7.89 0.32 -0.91
CA LEU A 58 7.62 0.61 -2.32
C LEU A 58 8.79 1.24 -3.07
N ASP A 59 9.78 1.78 -2.36
CA ASP A 59 11.01 2.36 -2.92
C ASP A 59 12.03 1.21 -3.09
N TYR A 60 11.86 0.35 -4.10
CA TYR A 60 12.62 -0.90 -4.22
C TYR A 60 14.01 -0.74 -4.86
N LEU A 61 14.34 0.42 -5.43
CA LEU A 61 15.69 0.68 -5.94
C LEU A 61 16.64 1.05 -4.80
N GLU A 62 17.85 0.52 -4.82
CA GLU A 62 18.87 0.83 -3.80
C GLU A 62 19.16 2.34 -3.70
N GLU A 63 19.14 3.02 -4.84
CA GLU A 63 19.32 4.47 -4.94
C GLU A 63 18.14 5.25 -4.34
N GLU A 64 16.91 4.74 -4.43
CA GLU A 64 15.72 5.32 -3.80
C GLU A 64 15.84 5.23 -2.28
N GLN A 65 16.21 4.06 -1.76
CA GLN A 65 16.43 3.82 -0.33
C GLN A 65 17.54 4.71 0.23
N ALA A 66 18.70 4.74 -0.44
CA ALA A 66 19.87 5.52 -0.01
C ALA A 66 19.60 7.03 0.03
N ARG A 67 18.74 7.54 -0.87
CA ARG A 67 18.44 8.98 -0.98
C ARG A 67 17.13 9.38 -0.31
N GLY A 68 16.27 8.43 0.05
CA GLY A 68 14.94 8.69 0.57
C GLY A 68 14.00 9.39 -0.40
N ILE A 69 14.06 9.00 -1.67
CA ILE A 69 13.21 9.55 -2.73
C ILE A 69 12.49 8.43 -3.47
N THR A 70 11.35 8.74 -4.08
CA THR A 70 10.66 7.86 -5.01
C THR A 70 10.99 8.30 -6.44
N MET A 71 11.70 7.46 -7.21
CA MET A 71 12.03 7.71 -8.62
C MET A 71 11.04 7.00 -9.55
N LYS A 72 10.59 5.80 -9.17
CA LYS A 72 9.63 5.00 -9.95
C LYS A 72 8.35 4.77 -9.17
N SER A 73 7.24 4.82 -9.88
CA SER A 73 5.96 4.38 -9.33
C SER A 73 5.98 2.87 -9.11
N ALA A 74 5.58 2.46 -7.91
CA ALA A 74 5.26 1.08 -7.58
C ALA A 74 3.77 0.99 -7.22
N ASN A 75 3.13 -0.13 -7.56
CA ASN A 75 1.71 -0.33 -7.38
C ASN A 75 1.48 -1.53 -6.47
N ILE A 76 0.56 -1.36 -5.52
CA ILE A 76 0.08 -2.42 -4.64
C ILE A 76 -1.44 -2.45 -4.67
N SER A 77 -2.01 -3.63 -4.41
CA SER A 77 -3.45 -3.80 -4.23
C SER A 77 -3.73 -4.14 -2.78
N LEU A 78 -4.57 -3.35 -2.15
CA LEU A 78 -5.01 -3.53 -0.77
C LEU A 78 -6.47 -3.92 -0.76
N TYR A 79 -6.81 -4.94 0.02
CA TYR A 79 -8.19 -5.33 0.26
C TYR A 79 -8.66 -4.70 1.57
N TYR A 80 -9.79 -4.00 1.52
CA TYR A 80 -10.44 -3.41 2.68
C TYR A 80 -11.92 -3.77 2.65
N GLU A 81 -12.44 -4.21 3.79
CA GLU A 81 -13.87 -4.49 3.97
C GLU A 81 -14.43 -3.48 4.97
N LYS A 82 -15.41 -2.67 4.52
CA LYS A 82 -16.06 -1.71 5.40
C LYS A 82 -16.92 -2.48 6.42
N SER A 83 -16.47 -2.53 7.67
CA SER A 83 -17.33 -2.93 8.79
C SER A 83 -18.51 -1.96 8.86
N LEU A 84 -19.74 -2.47 8.92
CA LEU A 84 -20.96 -1.66 9.03
C LEU A 84 -21.19 -1.11 10.45
N GLU A 85 -20.15 -1.03 11.27
CA GLU A 85 -20.23 -0.38 12.57
C GLU A 85 -19.88 1.10 12.39
N GLY A 86 -20.83 1.95 12.75
CA GLY A 86 -20.87 3.38 12.48
C GLY A 86 -19.82 4.21 13.21
#